data_AF-A0A2V6MKR0-F1
#
_entry.id   AF-A0A2V6MKR0-F1
#
_cell.length_a   1.000
_cell.length_b   1.000
_cell.length_c   1.000
_cell.angle_alpha   90.00
_cell.angle_beta   90.00
_cell.angle_gamma   90.00
#
_symmetry.space_group_name_H-M   'P 1'
#
loop_
_entity.id
_entity.type
_entity.pdbx_description
1 polymer ?
#
loop_
_entity_poly.entity_id
_entity_poly.type
_entity_poly.pdbx_seq_one_letter_code
_entity_poly.pdbx_strand_id
1 'polypeptide(L)'
;MDKASEPILALKPVTFRYKEELDPDHIPQFGLIAEEVEKMNPDLVVRDESGKAMTVRYDAVNAMLLNEFLKEHNEVERLKAGVAQQQKQIEALTASLRELANQMGKSAL
;
A
#
# COMPACT_ATOMS: atom_id res chain seq x y z
N MET A 1 -1.55 -3.08 -15.69
CA MET A 1 -0.65 -3.75 -14.72
C MET A 1 -1.46 -4.46 -13.64
N ASP A 2 -2.72 -4.07 -13.41
CA ASP A 2 -3.78 -4.84 -12.73
C ASP A 2 -3.26 -5.62 -11.52
N LYS A 3 -3.56 -6.90 -11.41
CA LYS A 3 -3.16 -7.73 -10.26
C LYS A 3 -1.70 -8.17 -10.29
N ALA A 4 -0.98 -7.94 -11.40
CA ALA A 4 0.39 -8.44 -11.56
C ALA A 4 1.40 -7.78 -10.60
N SER A 5 1.09 -6.58 -10.12
CA SER A 5 1.90 -5.83 -9.16
C SER A 5 1.50 -6.04 -7.70
N GLU A 6 0.34 -6.66 -7.41
CA GLU A 6 -0.11 -6.93 -6.03
C GLU A 6 0.88 -7.79 -5.20
N PRO A 7 1.62 -8.77 -5.77
CA PRO A 7 2.58 -9.54 -5.00
C PRO A 7 3.66 -8.71 -4.31
N ILE A 8 3.96 -7.50 -4.80
CA ILE A 8 4.99 -6.64 -4.17
C ILE A 8 4.57 -6.18 -2.77
N LEU A 9 3.28 -6.15 -2.47
CA LEU A 9 2.74 -5.71 -1.18
C LEU A 9 3.07 -6.69 -0.05
N ALA A 10 3.41 -7.94 -0.38
CA ALA A 10 3.84 -8.95 0.57
C ALA A 10 5.37 -8.97 0.79
N LEU A 11 6.13 -8.20 -0.01
CA LEU A 11 7.59 -8.16 0.10
C LEU A 11 8.01 -7.41 1.37
N LYS A 12 9.10 -7.88 1.98
CA LYS A 12 9.62 -7.33 3.23
C LYS A 12 10.97 -6.66 2.98
N PRO A 13 11.05 -5.31 3.04
CA PRO A 13 12.32 -4.63 2.95
C PRO A 13 13.20 -5.00 4.14
N VAL A 14 14.50 -5.14 3.88
CA VAL A 14 15.52 -5.41 4.89
C VAL A 14 16.60 -4.36 4.85
N THR A 15 17.24 -4.16 6.00
CA THR A 15 18.51 -3.45 6.11
C THR A 15 19.61 -4.48 6.27
N PHE A 16 20.64 -4.43 5.44
CA PHE A 16 21.76 -5.36 5.50
C PHE A 16 23.08 -4.62 5.31
N ARG A 17 24.19 -5.33 5.48
CA ARG A 17 25.52 -4.85 5.14
C ARG A 17 26.18 -5.90 4.26
N TYR A 18 26.94 -5.46 3.28
CA TYR A 18 27.79 -6.38 2.56
C TYR A 18 28.89 -6.92 3.48
N LYS A 19 29.47 -8.05 3.09
CA LYS A 19 30.64 -8.58 3.78
C LYS A 19 31.81 -7.59 3.64
N GLU A 20 32.71 -7.60 4.60
CA GLU A 20 33.84 -6.66 4.67
C GLU A 20 34.68 -6.64 3.38
N GLU A 21 34.80 -7.79 2.69
CA GLU A 21 35.58 -7.88 1.45
C GLU A 21 34.95 -7.12 0.27
N LEU A 22 33.65 -6.83 0.34
CA LEU A 22 32.88 -6.11 -0.67
C LEU A 22 32.59 -4.65 -0.28
N ASP A 23 32.54 -4.37 1.02
CA ASP A 23 32.26 -3.04 1.58
C ASP A 23 33.01 -2.87 2.92
N PRO A 24 34.28 -2.42 2.89
CA PRO A 24 35.06 -2.17 4.09
C PRO A 24 34.46 -1.09 5.01
N ASP A 25 33.67 -0.18 4.44
CA ASP A 25 33.03 0.91 5.18
C ASP A 25 31.73 0.46 5.87
N HIS A 26 31.29 -0.79 5.63
CA HIS A 26 30.12 -1.41 6.26
C HIS A 26 28.86 -0.53 6.22
N ILE A 27 28.65 0.12 5.07
CA ILE A 27 27.56 1.06 4.85
C ILE A 27 26.23 0.28 4.88
N PRO A 28 25.25 0.71 5.70
CA PRO A 28 23.92 0.11 5.70
C PRO A 28 23.28 0.19 4.31
N GLN A 29 22.91 -0.95 3.78
CA GLN A 29 22.18 -1.11 2.52
C GLN A 29 20.71 -1.40 2.81
N PHE A 30 19.86 -1.02 1.88
CA PHE A 30 18.42 -1.24 1.95
C PHE A 30 17.98 -1.98 0.70
N GLY A 31 17.17 -3.02 0.86
CA GLY A 31 16.72 -3.79 -0.29
C GLY A 31 15.85 -4.97 0.08
N LEU A 32 15.84 -5.95 -0.81
CA LEU A 32 15.08 -7.18 -0.71
C LEU A 32 16.02 -8.39 -0.85
N ILE A 33 15.69 -9.48 -0.18
CA ILE A 33 16.42 -10.76 -0.30
C ILE A 33 15.87 -11.52 -1.51
N ALA A 34 16.73 -11.84 -2.47
CA ALA A 34 16.31 -12.48 -3.74
C ALA A 34 15.59 -13.81 -3.51
N GLU A 35 16.05 -14.65 -2.58
CA GLU A 35 15.42 -15.92 -2.23
C GLU A 35 14.05 -15.73 -1.54
N GLU A 36 13.81 -14.61 -0.87
CA GLU A 36 12.49 -14.30 -0.30
C GLU A 36 11.54 -13.76 -1.37
N VAL A 37 12.04 -12.91 -2.26
CA VAL A 37 11.28 -12.41 -3.42
C VAL A 37 10.89 -13.57 -4.33
N GLU A 38 11.79 -14.53 -4.59
CA GLU A 38 11.51 -15.70 -5.42
C GLU A 38 10.32 -16.52 -4.91
N LYS A 39 10.19 -16.69 -3.59
CA LYS A 39 9.06 -17.41 -2.97
C LYS A 39 7.72 -16.68 -3.18
N MET A 40 7.75 -15.37 -3.33
CA MET A 40 6.56 -14.53 -3.49
C MET A 40 6.19 -14.36 -4.97
N ASN A 41 7.17 -14.02 -5.80
CA ASN A 41 7.01 -13.86 -7.23
C ASN A 41 8.33 -14.22 -7.95
N PRO A 42 8.43 -15.41 -8.56
CA PRO A 42 9.64 -15.89 -9.22
C PRO A 42 10.01 -15.10 -10.49
N ASP A 43 9.11 -14.28 -11.02
CA ASP A 43 9.37 -13.44 -12.20
C ASP A 43 10.11 -12.15 -11.85
N LEU A 44 10.23 -11.83 -10.56
CA LEU A 44 10.92 -10.65 -10.03
C LEU A 44 12.38 -10.91 -9.65
N VAL A 45 12.92 -12.08 -9.95
CA VAL A 45 14.33 -12.42 -9.70
C VAL A 45 15.05 -12.81 -10.98
N VAL A 46 16.34 -12.50 -11.04
CA VAL A 46 17.26 -13.05 -12.03
C VAL A 46 17.97 -14.24 -11.39
N ARG A 47 18.04 -15.34 -12.14
CA ARG A 47 18.70 -16.58 -11.73
C ARG A 47 20.06 -16.73 -12.41
N ASP A 48 20.98 -17.38 -11.72
CA ASP A 48 22.26 -17.81 -12.31
C ASP A 48 22.10 -19.06 -13.20
N GLU A 49 23.21 -19.56 -13.75
CA GLU A 49 23.25 -20.76 -14.60
C GLU A 49 22.76 -22.04 -13.89
N SER A 50 22.84 -22.08 -12.55
CA SER A 50 22.35 -23.19 -11.73
C SER A 50 20.86 -23.07 -11.38
N GLY A 51 20.22 -21.98 -11.80
CA GLY A 51 18.82 -21.67 -11.50
C GLY A 51 18.61 -21.05 -10.11
N LYS A 52 19.68 -20.66 -9.40
CA LYS A 52 19.55 -20.03 -8.08
C LYS A 52 19.27 -18.54 -8.23
N ALA A 53 18.34 -18.01 -7.42
CA ALA A 53 18.08 -16.57 -7.35
C ALA A 53 19.37 -15.82 -6.98
N MET A 54 19.77 -14.88 -7.83
CA MET A 54 21.02 -14.13 -7.71
C MET A 54 20.76 -12.65 -7.38
N THR A 55 19.78 -12.04 -8.03
CA THR A 55 19.43 -10.63 -7.80
C THR A 55 17.95 -10.36 -8.06
N VAL A 56 17.44 -9.29 -7.47
CA VAL A 56 16.06 -8.81 -7.66
C VAL A 56 16.00 -7.91 -8.88
N ARG A 57 14.93 -8.03 -9.68
CA ARG A 57 14.64 -7.17 -10.83
C ARG A 57 14.06 -5.83 -10.34
N TYR A 58 14.91 -4.97 -9.78
CA TYR A 58 14.48 -3.71 -9.16
C TYR A 58 13.74 -2.78 -10.13
N ASP A 59 14.06 -2.76 -11.41
CA ASP A 59 13.30 -1.96 -12.40
C ASP A 59 11.83 -2.39 -12.49
N ALA A 60 11.58 -3.71 -12.45
CA ALA A 60 10.23 -4.25 -12.45
C ALA A 60 9.52 -3.96 -11.12
N VAL A 61 10.21 -4.17 -9.99
CA VAL A 61 9.68 -3.85 -8.66
C VAL A 61 9.30 -2.37 -8.56
N ASN A 62 10.15 -1.45 -9.03
CA ASN A 62 9.91 -0.02 -9.00
C ASN A 62 8.70 0.40 -9.85
N ALA A 63 8.57 -0.16 -11.05
CA ALA A 63 7.40 0.09 -11.91
C ALA A 63 6.10 -0.43 -11.27
N MET A 64 6.16 -1.60 -10.63
CA MET A 64 5.04 -2.17 -9.89
C MET A 64 4.69 -1.34 -8.63
N LEU A 65 5.69 -0.83 -7.90
CA LEU A 65 5.50 0.06 -6.75
C LEU A 65 4.77 1.34 -7.16
N LEU A 66 5.14 1.95 -8.30
CA LEU A 66 4.43 3.11 -8.83
C LEU A 66 2.97 2.78 -9.13
N ASN A 67 2.68 1.61 -9.70
CA ASN A 67 1.32 1.20 -9.99
C ASN A 67 0.48 1.00 -8.72
N GLU A 68 1.01 0.31 -7.70
CA GLU A 68 0.29 0.14 -6.42
C GLU A 68 0.12 1.47 -5.70
N PHE A 69 1.11 2.37 -5.74
CA PHE A 69 1.00 3.71 -5.20
C PHE A 69 -0.14 4.51 -5.86
N LEU A 70 -0.26 4.44 -7.19
CA LEU A 70 -1.33 5.13 -7.93
C LEU A 70 -2.70 4.54 -7.62
N LYS A 71 -2.81 3.21 -7.45
CA LYS A 71 -4.07 2.57 -7.01
C LYS A 71 -4.48 3.07 -5.62
N GLU A 72 -3.56 3.03 -4.67
CA GLU A 72 -3.83 3.48 -3.29
C GLU A 72 -4.18 4.97 -3.26
N HIS A 73 -3.49 5.80 -4.04
CA HIS A 73 -3.82 7.22 -4.17
C HIS A 73 -5.26 7.43 -4.67
N ASN A 74 -5.66 6.72 -5.72
CA ASN A 74 -7.03 6.81 -6.25
C ASN A 74 -8.08 6.32 -5.22
N GLU A 75 -7.77 5.24 -4.50
CA GLU A 75 -8.64 4.73 -3.44
C GLU A 75 -8.78 5.74 -2.28
N VAL A 76 -7.69 6.37 -1.86
CA VAL A 76 -7.70 7.44 -0.85
C VAL A 76 -8.57 8.61 -1.30
N GLU A 77 -8.45 9.07 -2.54
CA GLU A 77 -9.30 10.16 -3.06
C GLU A 77 -10.78 9.76 -3.09
N ARG A 78 -11.09 8.51 -3.48
CA ARG A 78 -12.45 7.97 -3.43
C ARG A 78 -13.00 7.91 -2.01
N LEU A 79 -12.20 7.46 -1.05
CA LEU A 79 -12.56 7.40 0.37
C LEU A 79 -12.79 8.81 0.94
N LYS A 80 -11.94 9.80 0.61
CA LYS A 80 -12.15 11.20 1.01
C LYS A 80 -13.47 11.76 0.50
N ALA A 81 -13.80 11.51 -0.77
CA ALA A 81 -15.08 11.91 -1.34
C ALA A 81 -16.27 11.25 -0.62
N GLY A 82 -16.14 9.95 -0.30
CA GLY A 82 -17.13 9.20 0.48
C GLY A 82 -17.33 9.78 1.88
N VAL A 83 -16.25 10.08 2.59
CA VAL A 83 -16.30 10.72 3.92
C VAL A 83 -16.99 12.08 3.86
N ALA A 84 -16.67 12.90 2.87
CA ALA A 84 -17.33 14.20 2.69
C ALA A 84 -18.84 14.06 2.41
N GLN A 85 -19.24 13.05 1.64
CA GLN A 85 -20.65 12.75 1.39
C GLN A 85 -21.35 12.25 2.66
N GLN A 86 -20.74 11.35 3.41
CA GLN A 86 -21.27 10.84 4.67
C GLN A 86 -21.43 11.96 5.71
N GLN A 87 -20.48 12.89 5.79
CA GLN A 87 -20.55 14.05 6.68
C GLN A 87 -21.80 14.91 6.39
N LYS A 88 -22.09 15.18 5.11
CA LYS A 88 -23.31 15.91 4.70
C LYS A 88 -24.59 15.16 5.07
N GLN A 89 -24.61 13.84 4.90
CA GLN A 89 -25.76 13.01 5.27
C GLN A 89 -26.01 13.02 6.78
N ILE A 90 -24.94 12.96 7.59
CA ILE A 90 -25.02 13.06 9.05
C ILE A 90 -25.57 14.42 9.47
N GLU A 91 -25.10 15.52 8.86
CA GLU A 91 -25.60 16.87 9.14
C GLU A 91 -27.09 17.00 8.82
N ALA A 92 -27.53 16.50 7.66
CA ALA A 92 -28.94 16.52 7.26
C ALA A 92 -29.83 15.68 8.20
N LEU A 93 -29.37 14.49 8.59
CA LEU A 93 -30.09 13.65 9.54
C LEU A 93 -30.17 14.30 10.93
N THR A 94 -29.08 14.92 11.38
CA THR A 94 -29.04 15.63 12.67
C THR A 94 -30.01 16.81 12.68
N ALA A 95 -30.11 17.56 11.57
CA ALA A 95 -31.07 18.64 11.44
C ALA A 95 -32.52 18.11 11.51
N SER A 96 -32.82 17.04 10.77
CA SER A 96 -34.15 16.41 10.75
C SER A 96 -34.57 15.89 12.13
N LEU A 97 -33.64 15.29 12.88
CA LEU A 97 -33.89 14.82 14.25
C LEU A 97 -34.19 15.99 15.22
N ARG A 98 -33.49 17.12 15.08
CA ARG A 98 -33.77 18.32 15.89
C ARG A 98 -35.16 18.90 15.58
N GLU A 99 -35.56 18.92 14.32
CA GLU A 99 -36.89 19.39 13.92
C GLU A 99 -37.99 18.49 14.49
N LEU A 100 -37.82 17.17 14.40
CA LEU A 100 -38.77 16.21 14.97
C LEU A 100 -38.89 16.37 16.49
N ALA A 101 -37.76 16.50 17.20
CA ALA A 101 -37.75 16.74 18.64
C ALA A 101 -38.51 18.03 19.02
N ASN A 102 -38.31 19.10 18.25
CA ASN A 102 -39.01 20.37 18.45
C ASN A 102 -40.52 20.26 18.20
N GLN A 103 -40.96 19.49 17.20
CA GLN A 103 -42.38 19.25 16.93
C GLN A 103 -43.04 18.46 18.05
N MET A 104 -42.40 17.39 18.52
CA MET A 104 -42.91 16.58 19.63
C MET A 104 -43.00 17.38 20.94
N GLY A 105 -42.04 18.26 21.22
CA GLY A 105 -42.07 19.15 22.39
C GLY A 105 -43.20 20.19 22.34
N LYS A 106 -43.59 20.65 21.14
CA LYS A 106 -44.71 21.59 20.96
C LYS A 106 -46.09 20.93 21.09
N SER A 107 -46.21 19.64 20.78
CA SER A 107 -47.47 18.90 20.91
C SER A 107 -47.79 18.42 22.33
N ALA A 108 -46.87 18.61 23.29
CA ALA A 108 -47.03 18.22 24.70
C ALA A 108 -47.45 19.38 25.62
N LEU A 109 -47.68 20.59 25.08
CA LEU A 109 -48.17 21.80 25.75
C LEU A 109 -49.56 22.15 25.22
#